data_AF-A0A087S1V8-F1
#
_entry.id   AF-A0A087S1V8-F1
#
_cell.length_a   1.000
_cell.length_b   1.000
_cell.length_c   1.000
_cell.angle_alpha   90.00
_cell.angle_beta   90.00
_cell.angle_gamma   90.00
#
_symmetry.space_group_name_H-M   'P 1'
#
loop_
_entity.id
_entity.type
_entity.pdbx_description
1 polymer ?
#
loop_
_entity_poly.entity_id
_entity_poly.type
_entity_poly.pdbx_seq_one_letter_code
_entity_poly.pdbx_strand_id
1 'polypeptide(L)'
;MVSKKSINSTVVGSVVAVIVIGFVMMNYTPMGGISGETKSFDIVSFQWGFEPQFIEVNKGDHVTLNLKTDDVPHGIAIEEYQINEPIMIEKDGKLEFVADKPGTFEFYCSIPCGAGHAEQGGFLIVRDPSEPETKLLTSIKSDGGIIVDGIVDEKWNKVSETIFPTVYVHENREVKAKSLNDGERIYFLLRWYDDDANDNGTTETDRIALGFDISGDSDIAMGAAGVPHIKIPQRTIGDGVVDIWHWKAFDSHTESPNVIDDEFAGPFEQLKDHYYRDDDNNQGGENDLIATGVYDMNAKEWTVEISRLLVTGDTDVPGFGMTDKQFAVGNEYKIGFAIWDGGQGETAGEHAVTDWGVLKID
;
A
#
# COMPACT_ATOMS: atom_id res chain seq x y z
N MET A 1 -61.05 26.50 -57.30
CA MET A 1 -61.84 25.34 -56.80
C MET A 1 -61.13 24.08 -57.27
N VAL A 2 -60.83 23.14 -56.35
CA VAL A 2 -60.49 21.73 -56.66
C VAL A 2 -59.11 21.58 -57.34
N SER A 3 -58.24 20.58 -57.19
CA SER A 3 -57.98 19.45 -56.29
C SER A 3 -56.82 18.68 -56.96
N LYS A 4 -55.98 18.01 -56.17
CA LYS A 4 -55.26 16.74 -56.48
C LYS A 4 -54.26 16.65 -57.66
N LYS A 5 -53.04 16.25 -57.24
CA LYS A 5 -52.24 15.07 -57.69
C LYS A 5 -52.07 14.87 -59.20
N SER A 6 -50.87 15.09 -59.73
CA SER A 6 -49.74 14.15 -59.85
C SER A 6 -49.74 13.38 -61.17
N ILE A 7 -48.60 13.34 -61.86
CA ILE A 7 -47.81 12.13 -62.20
C ILE A 7 -46.72 12.53 -63.22
N ASN A 8 -45.58 11.87 -63.04
CA ASN A 8 -44.24 12.18 -63.52
C ASN A 8 -43.97 12.00 -65.02
N SER A 9 -42.81 12.57 -65.36
CA SER A 9 -41.74 12.01 -66.20
C SER A 9 -41.68 12.49 -67.65
N THR A 10 -40.55 13.10 -68.02
CA THR A 10 -39.52 12.43 -68.83
C THR A 10 -38.21 13.25 -68.77
N VAL A 11 -37.12 12.50 -68.78
CA VAL A 11 -35.72 12.81 -68.48
C VAL A 11 -34.99 13.44 -69.66
N VAL A 12 -34.09 14.39 -69.40
CA VAL A 12 -32.84 14.67 -70.11
C VAL A 12 -31.89 15.21 -69.03
N GLY A 13 -30.75 14.64 -68.63
CA GLY A 13 -29.73 13.92 -69.38
C GLY A 13 -28.54 14.87 -69.61
N SER A 14 -27.54 14.89 -68.70
CA SER A 14 -26.11 14.71 -69.01
C SER A 14 -25.12 15.32 -68.00
N VAL A 15 -24.03 14.57 -67.84
CA VAL A 15 -22.65 14.92 -67.44
C VAL A 15 -22.26 14.91 -65.96
N VAL A 16 -21.45 13.90 -65.72
CA VAL A 16 -20.66 13.50 -64.54
C VAL A 16 -19.59 14.55 -64.20
N ALA A 17 -19.48 14.90 -62.91
CA ALA A 17 -18.26 15.36 -62.29
C ALA A 17 -17.98 14.48 -61.06
N VAL A 18 -16.96 13.63 -61.19
CA VAL A 18 -16.46 12.78 -60.11
C VAL A 18 -15.67 13.68 -59.15
N ILE A 19 -16.20 13.91 -57.96
CA ILE A 19 -15.43 14.37 -56.81
C ILE A 19 -15.51 13.23 -55.78
N VAL A 20 -14.47 12.41 -55.75
CA VAL A 20 -14.23 11.44 -54.68
C VAL A 20 -13.75 12.23 -53.46
N ILE A 21 -14.69 12.69 -52.63
CA ILE A 21 -14.36 12.99 -51.24
C ILE A 21 -14.46 11.65 -50.52
N GLY A 22 -13.31 11.04 -50.28
CA GLY A 22 -13.20 9.89 -49.41
C GLY A 22 -13.71 10.27 -48.03
N PHE A 23 -14.94 9.87 -47.73
CA PHE A 23 -15.41 9.75 -46.36
C PHE A 23 -14.61 8.61 -45.73
N VAL A 24 -13.45 8.94 -45.16
CA VAL A 24 -12.82 8.09 -44.16
C VAL A 24 -13.77 8.11 -42.97
N MET A 25 -14.63 7.10 -42.88
CA MET A 25 -15.32 6.76 -41.65
C MET A 25 -14.21 6.37 -40.65
N MET A 26 -13.68 7.36 -39.95
CA MET A 26 -12.96 7.13 -38.71
C MET A 26 -13.95 6.39 -37.81
N ASN A 27 -13.75 5.08 -37.69
CA ASN A 27 -14.31 4.32 -36.60
C ASN A 27 -13.68 4.89 -35.33
N TYR A 28 -14.29 5.92 -34.77
CA TYR A 28 -14.11 6.23 -33.36
C TYR A 28 -14.73 5.06 -32.62
N THR A 29 -13.93 4.04 -32.35
CA THR A 29 -14.20 3.15 -31.22
C THR A 29 -14.23 4.10 -30.02
N PRO A 30 -15.36 4.28 -29.31
CA PRO A 30 -15.31 5.01 -28.06
C PRO A 30 -14.29 4.26 -27.20
N MET A 31 -13.22 4.94 -26.78
CA MET A 31 -12.41 4.48 -25.65
C MET A 31 -13.43 4.21 -24.56
N GLY A 32 -13.52 2.94 -24.12
CA GLY A 32 -14.42 2.55 -23.06
C GLY A 32 -14.15 3.46 -21.87
N GLY A 33 -15.07 4.38 -21.60
CA GLY A 33 -15.04 5.15 -20.37
C GLY A 33 -15.15 4.15 -19.24
N ILE A 34 -14.23 4.22 -18.28
CA ILE A 34 -14.37 3.55 -17.00
C ILE A 34 -15.64 4.16 -16.37
N SER A 35 -16.78 3.49 -16.57
CA SER A 35 -18.04 3.81 -15.94
C SER A 35 -17.98 3.12 -14.57
N GLY A 36 -17.60 3.86 -13.53
CA GLY A 36 -17.53 3.27 -12.19
C GLY A 36 -18.89 2.84 -11.66
N GLU A 37 -18.86 1.93 -10.71
CA GLU A 37 -20.04 1.38 -10.06
C GLU A 37 -20.55 2.33 -8.96
N THR A 38 -21.81 2.17 -8.55
CA THR A 38 -22.29 2.82 -7.33
C THR A 38 -21.92 1.97 -6.12
N LYS A 39 -21.09 2.52 -5.23
CA LYS A 39 -20.70 1.90 -3.95
C LYS A 39 -21.37 2.65 -2.81
N SER A 40 -21.96 1.93 -1.85
CA SER A 40 -22.63 2.53 -0.70
C SER A 40 -22.06 1.97 0.59
N PHE A 41 -21.76 2.85 1.55
CA PHE A 41 -21.21 2.50 2.85
C PHE A 41 -22.04 3.17 3.95
N ASP A 42 -22.32 2.42 5.01
CA ASP A 42 -22.93 2.96 6.22
C ASP A 42 -21.81 3.29 7.21
N ILE A 43 -21.60 4.58 7.47
CA ILE A 43 -20.54 5.08 8.35
C ILE A 43 -21.15 5.47 9.69
N VAL A 44 -20.64 4.88 10.76
CA VAL A 44 -20.97 5.19 12.15
C VAL A 44 -19.80 5.90 12.80
N SER A 45 -19.99 7.15 13.20
CA SER A 45 -19.03 7.92 13.99
C SER A 45 -19.26 7.73 15.48
N PHE A 46 -18.18 7.60 16.24
CA PHE A 46 -18.18 7.54 17.70
C PHE A 46 -16.91 8.20 18.22
N GLN A 47 -16.83 8.43 19.53
CA GLN A 47 -15.67 9.01 20.16
C GLN A 47 -14.41 8.24 19.78
N TRP A 48 -13.50 8.97 19.11
CA TRP A 48 -12.19 8.50 18.66
C TRP A 48 -12.20 7.55 17.46
N GLY A 49 -13.31 7.42 16.71
CA GLY A 49 -13.30 6.56 15.53
C GLY A 49 -14.46 6.73 14.54
N PHE A 50 -14.36 5.96 13.46
CA PHE A 50 -15.38 5.72 12.46
C PHE A 50 -15.46 4.22 12.18
N GLU A 51 -16.65 3.70 11.89
CA GLU A 51 -16.88 2.34 11.43
C GLU A 51 -17.69 2.35 10.12
N PRO A 52 -17.18 1.78 9.02
CA PRO A 52 -15.83 1.27 8.85
C PRO A 52 -14.79 2.39 8.86
N GLN A 53 -13.59 2.07 9.36
CA GLN A 53 -12.46 2.99 9.31
C GLN A 53 -11.79 3.03 7.92
N PHE A 54 -12.02 2.03 7.07
CA PHE A 54 -11.47 1.94 5.71
C PHE A 54 -12.58 1.77 4.69
N ILE A 55 -12.53 2.54 3.62
CA ILE A 55 -13.49 2.53 2.51
C ILE A 55 -12.69 2.30 1.24
N GLU A 56 -12.86 1.14 0.60
CA GLU A 56 -12.17 0.81 -0.65
C GLU A 56 -13.12 0.88 -1.85
N VAL A 57 -12.71 1.61 -2.88
CA VAL A 57 -13.46 1.83 -4.12
C VAL A 57 -12.52 1.88 -5.32
N ASN A 58 -13.08 1.80 -6.52
CA ASN A 58 -12.33 2.01 -7.75
C ASN A 58 -12.46 3.45 -8.24
N LYS A 59 -11.43 3.91 -8.95
CA LYS A 59 -11.44 5.19 -9.65
C LYS A 59 -12.60 5.21 -10.64
N GLY A 60 -13.42 6.25 -10.53
CA GLY A 60 -14.65 6.44 -11.30
C GLY A 60 -15.90 5.98 -10.57
N ASP A 61 -15.80 5.25 -9.45
CA ASP A 61 -16.97 4.81 -8.68
C ASP A 61 -17.74 6.02 -8.13
N HIS A 62 -19.07 5.89 -8.14
CA HIS A 62 -19.97 6.81 -7.46
C HIS A 62 -20.16 6.33 -6.02
N VAL A 63 -19.54 7.02 -5.07
CA VAL A 63 -19.53 6.65 -3.66
C VAL A 63 -20.68 7.35 -2.93
N THR A 64 -21.45 6.58 -2.17
CA THR A 64 -22.48 7.06 -1.25
C THR A 64 -22.10 6.69 0.18
N LEU A 65 -21.97 7.69 1.06
CA LEU A 65 -21.76 7.49 2.49
C LEU A 65 -23.07 7.85 3.23
N ASN A 66 -23.66 6.87 3.91
CA ASN A 66 -24.79 7.10 4.82
C ASN A 66 -24.21 7.30 6.22
N LEU A 67 -24.36 8.50 6.78
CA LEU A 67 -23.62 8.93 7.96
C LEU A 67 -24.51 8.91 9.20
N LYS A 68 -24.02 8.32 10.29
CA LYS A 68 -24.67 8.27 11.61
C LYS A 68 -23.66 8.51 12.71
N THR A 69 -24.14 8.92 13.88
CA THR A 69 -23.33 9.00 15.10
C THR A 69 -24.01 8.25 16.24
N ASP A 70 -23.22 7.55 17.05
CA ASP A 70 -23.67 6.77 18.20
C ASP A 70 -23.58 7.52 19.55
N ASP A 71 -22.92 8.68 19.59
CA ASP A 71 -22.69 9.40 20.85
C ASP A 71 -22.85 10.93 20.79
N VAL A 72 -21.93 11.65 20.17
CA VAL A 72 -21.85 13.11 20.10
C VAL A 72 -21.88 13.57 18.65
N PRO A 73 -22.15 14.85 18.36
CA PRO A 73 -21.98 15.36 17.01
C PRO A 73 -20.53 15.22 16.55
N HIS A 74 -20.34 14.70 15.34
CA HIS A 74 -19.06 14.57 14.65
C HIS A 74 -19.12 15.28 13.30
N GLY A 75 -18.02 15.27 12.56
CA GLY A 75 -18.01 15.58 11.14
C GLY A 75 -17.23 14.52 10.38
N ILE A 76 -17.32 14.52 9.06
CA ILE A 76 -16.41 13.80 8.19
C ILE A 76 -15.90 14.76 7.12
N ALA A 77 -14.58 14.93 7.04
CA ALA A 77 -13.92 15.69 6.00
C ALA A 77 -12.96 14.80 5.22
N ILE A 78 -12.92 14.97 3.90
CA ILE A 78 -11.91 14.38 2.99
C ILE A 78 -11.39 15.55 2.15
N GLU A 79 -10.17 16.01 2.42
CA GLU A 79 -9.67 17.27 1.89
C GLU A 79 -9.49 17.24 0.37
N GLU A 80 -8.95 16.14 -0.16
CA GLU A 80 -8.66 15.96 -1.58
C GLU A 80 -9.93 15.89 -2.43
N TYR A 81 -11.06 15.55 -1.81
CA TYR A 81 -12.39 15.53 -2.39
C TYR A 81 -13.22 16.78 -2.03
N GLN A 82 -12.66 17.73 -1.29
CA GLN A 82 -13.33 18.96 -0.82
C GLN A 82 -14.63 18.66 -0.05
N ILE A 83 -14.64 17.55 0.67
CA ILE A 83 -15.77 17.09 1.46
C ILE A 83 -15.61 17.59 2.89
N ASN A 84 -16.68 18.12 3.46
CA ASN A 84 -16.80 18.41 4.88
C ASN A 84 -18.29 18.40 5.27
N GLU A 85 -18.75 17.28 5.84
CA GLU A 85 -20.15 17.06 6.18
C GLU A 85 -20.33 16.84 7.69
N PRO A 86 -21.20 17.60 8.36
CA PRO A 86 -21.52 17.38 9.77
C PRO A 86 -22.39 16.13 9.98
N ILE A 87 -22.09 15.35 11.01
CA ILE A 87 -22.81 14.15 11.43
C ILE A 87 -23.49 14.44 12.77
N MET A 88 -24.82 14.53 12.76
CA MET A 88 -25.59 15.01 13.90
C MET A 88 -26.40 13.88 14.54
N ILE A 89 -26.55 13.94 15.87
CA ILE A 89 -27.38 13.01 16.65
C ILE A 89 -28.82 13.02 16.13
N GLU A 90 -29.41 11.82 15.98
CA GLU A 90 -30.81 11.61 15.52
C GLU A 90 -31.12 12.20 14.13
N LYS A 91 -30.09 12.47 13.33
CA LYS A 91 -30.24 12.94 11.95
C LYS A 91 -29.26 12.22 11.03
N ASP A 92 -29.77 11.22 10.33
CA ASP A 92 -29.04 10.51 9.28
C ASP A 92 -28.52 11.52 8.23
N GLY A 93 -27.21 11.51 8.02
CA GLY A 93 -26.53 12.25 6.97
C GLY A 93 -26.38 11.41 5.71
N LYS A 94 -26.21 12.07 4.56
CA LYS A 94 -25.90 11.40 3.30
C LYS A 94 -24.97 12.28 2.49
N LEU A 95 -23.88 11.68 2.01
CA LEU A 95 -22.86 12.31 1.19
C LEU A 95 -22.63 11.46 -0.06
N GLU A 96 -22.55 12.10 -1.23
CA GLU A 96 -22.28 11.44 -2.50
C GLU A 96 -21.16 12.16 -3.25
N PHE A 97 -20.21 11.40 -3.78
CA PHE A 97 -19.11 11.93 -4.58
C PHE A 97 -18.63 10.89 -5.61
N VAL A 98 -17.79 11.31 -6.56
CA VAL A 98 -17.12 10.41 -7.51
C VAL A 98 -15.68 10.26 -7.05
N ALA A 99 -15.21 9.02 -6.88
CA ALA A 99 -13.82 8.73 -6.56
C ALA A 99 -12.95 8.90 -7.82
N ASP A 100 -12.63 10.13 -8.22
CA ASP A 100 -11.99 10.44 -9.51
C ASP A 100 -10.45 10.41 -9.47
N LYS A 101 -9.86 10.36 -8.28
CA LYS A 101 -8.41 10.34 -8.06
C LYS A 101 -8.00 9.02 -7.41
N PRO A 102 -7.10 8.23 -8.02
CA PRO A 102 -6.54 7.07 -7.35
C PRO A 102 -5.58 7.51 -6.23
N GLY A 103 -5.49 6.71 -5.17
CA GLY A 103 -4.69 7.01 -3.99
C GLY A 103 -5.41 6.65 -2.69
N THR A 104 -4.75 6.90 -1.57
CA THR A 104 -5.32 6.73 -0.23
C THR A 104 -5.47 8.10 0.41
N PHE A 105 -6.68 8.44 0.81
CA PHE A 105 -7.07 9.75 1.32
C PHE A 105 -7.58 9.63 2.74
N GLU A 106 -7.03 10.41 3.66
CA GLU A 106 -7.52 10.44 5.03
C GLU A 106 -8.91 11.10 5.06
N PHE A 107 -9.81 10.51 5.85
CA PHE A 107 -10.98 11.21 6.33
C PHE A 107 -10.93 11.38 7.84
N TYR A 108 -11.30 12.56 8.33
CA TYR A 108 -11.16 12.90 9.73
C TYR A 108 -12.38 13.64 10.28
N CYS A 109 -12.48 13.69 11.61
CA CYS A 109 -13.53 14.46 12.26
C CYS A 109 -13.28 15.96 12.13
N SER A 110 -14.18 16.68 11.46
CA SER A 110 -14.06 18.13 11.24
C SER A 110 -14.69 19.00 12.33
N ILE A 111 -15.31 18.37 13.35
CA ILE A 111 -16.03 19.06 14.42
C ILE A 111 -15.46 18.65 15.78
N PRO A 112 -15.13 19.60 16.68
CA PRO A 112 -14.63 19.28 18.02
C PRO A 112 -15.58 18.37 18.79
N CYS A 113 -15.18 17.11 19.00
CA CYS A 113 -16.02 16.03 19.55
C CYS A 113 -15.52 15.46 20.89
N GLY A 114 -14.35 15.89 21.37
CA GLY A 114 -13.79 15.43 22.64
C GLY A 114 -12.26 15.50 22.71
N ALA A 115 -11.68 14.91 23.75
CA ALA A 115 -10.24 14.95 24.01
C ALA A 115 -9.38 14.25 22.94
N GLY A 116 -9.90 13.21 22.31
CA GLY A 116 -9.22 12.50 21.20
C GLY A 116 -9.76 12.92 19.83
N HIS A 117 -10.20 14.16 19.68
CA HIS A 117 -10.75 14.67 18.41
C HIS A 117 -9.73 14.63 17.28
N ALA A 118 -8.48 15.01 17.56
CA ALA A 118 -7.38 15.00 16.59
C ALA A 118 -7.00 13.58 16.13
N GLU A 119 -7.46 12.56 16.85
CA GLU A 119 -7.10 11.15 16.67
C GLU A 119 -8.17 10.39 15.87
N GLN A 120 -9.31 11.05 15.60
CA GLN A 120 -10.47 10.43 14.95
C GLN A 120 -10.34 10.55 13.42
N GLY A 121 -9.89 9.46 12.80
CA GLY A 121 -9.73 9.37 11.35
C GLY A 121 -9.89 7.96 10.79
N GLY A 122 -9.97 7.89 9.47
CA GLY A 122 -10.03 6.68 8.65
C GLY A 122 -9.56 6.99 7.22
N PHE A 123 -9.70 6.03 6.30
CA PHE A 123 -9.12 6.13 4.97
C PHE A 123 -10.07 5.74 3.86
N LEU A 124 -10.12 6.57 2.82
CA LEU A 124 -10.68 6.27 1.52
C LEU A 124 -9.56 5.78 0.61
N ILE A 125 -9.62 4.52 0.21
CA ILE A 125 -8.67 3.87 -0.70
C ILE A 125 -9.33 3.82 -2.08
N VAL A 126 -8.73 4.49 -3.06
CA VAL A 126 -9.21 4.54 -4.45
C VAL A 126 -8.22 3.84 -5.36
N ARG A 127 -8.57 2.64 -5.81
CA ARG A 127 -7.78 1.82 -6.74
C ARG A 127 -7.91 2.37 -8.16
N ASP A 128 -6.84 2.42 -8.96
CA ASP A 128 -6.97 2.67 -10.39
C ASP A 128 -7.16 1.32 -11.12
N PRO A 129 -8.34 1.04 -11.74
CA PRO A 129 -8.58 -0.23 -12.43
C PRO A 129 -7.68 -0.45 -13.66
N SER A 130 -6.98 0.61 -14.12
CA SER A 130 -6.06 0.52 -15.24
C SER A 130 -4.62 0.18 -14.83
N GLU A 131 -4.29 0.30 -13.54
CA GLU A 131 -3.07 -0.25 -12.96
C GLU A 131 -3.30 -1.74 -12.66
N PRO A 132 -2.29 -2.61 -12.80
CA PRO A 132 -2.42 -3.97 -12.29
C PRO A 132 -2.78 -3.89 -10.79
N GLU A 133 -3.85 -4.57 -10.38
CA GLU A 133 -4.35 -4.59 -8.99
C GLU A 133 -3.27 -5.00 -7.99
N THR A 134 -2.20 -5.66 -8.46
CA THR A 134 -1.12 -6.16 -7.62
C THR A 134 0.22 -5.97 -8.32
N LYS A 135 1.16 -5.27 -7.68
CA LYS A 135 2.53 -5.11 -8.18
C LYS A 135 3.27 -6.45 -8.07
N LEU A 136 3.83 -6.93 -9.17
CA LEU A 136 4.54 -8.20 -9.24
C LEU A 136 6.05 -8.00 -9.14
N LEU A 137 6.64 -8.43 -8.04
CA LEU A 137 8.08 -8.56 -7.85
C LEU A 137 8.50 -9.99 -8.17
N THR A 138 9.33 -10.18 -9.20
CA THR A 138 9.85 -11.50 -9.55
C THR A 138 11.28 -11.67 -9.02
N SER A 139 11.48 -12.67 -8.17
CA SER A 139 12.79 -13.14 -7.74
C SER A 139 13.37 -14.06 -8.80
N ILE A 140 14.34 -13.56 -9.57
CA ILE A 140 14.96 -14.33 -10.67
C ILE A 140 16.14 -15.14 -10.13
N LYS A 141 16.26 -16.39 -10.57
CA LYS A 141 17.42 -17.21 -10.22
C LYS A 141 18.74 -16.58 -10.71
N SER A 142 19.68 -16.38 -9.80
CA SER A 142 21.03 -15.88 -10.06
C SER A 142 22.04 -17.03 -10.21
N ASP A 143 23.10 -16.77 -10.97
CA ASP A 143 24.27 -17.67 -11.06
C ASP A 143 25.11 -17.52 -9.77
N GLY A 144 24.70 -18.24 -8.73
CA GLY A 144 25.29 -18.21 -7.39
C GLY A 144 24.83 -17.02 -6.54
N GLY A 145 25.14 -17.07 -5.24
CA GLY A 145 24.69 -16.10 -4.25
C GLY A 145 25.19 -14.66 -4.45
N ILE A 146 24.48 -13.73 -3.82
CA ILE A 146 24.84 -12.31 -3.73
C ILE A 146 25.62 -12.09 -2.43
N ILE A 147 26.66 -11.26 -2.49
CA ILE A 147 27.39 -10.81 -1.32
C ILE A 147 26.68 -9.57 -0.78
N VAL A 148 26.22 -9.63 0.47
CA VAL A 148 25.52 -8.52 1.15
C VAL A 148 26.56 -7.79 2.00
N ASP A 149 27.27 -6.84 1.38
CA ASP A 149 28.38 -6.10 2.03
C ASP A 149 28.33 -4.57 1.82
N GLY A 150 27.26 -4.05 1.22
CA GLY A 150 27.06 -2.63 0.93
C GLY A 150 27.59 -2.21 -0.43
N ILE A 151 28.24 -3.12 -1.17
CA ILE A 151 28.63 -2.91 -2.55
C ILE A 151 27.63 -3.64 -3.45
N VAL A 152 26.75 -2.87 -4.09
CA VAL A 152 25.71 -3.42 -4.97
C VAL A 152 26.31 -4.32 -6.05
N ASP A 153 25.97 -5.61 -6.01
CA ASP A 153 26.47 -6.62 -6.95
C ASP A 153 25.97 -6.35 -8.38
N GLU A 154 26.84 -6.52 -9.39
CA GLU A 154 26.48 -6.34 -10.80
C GLU A 154 25.36 -7.27 -11.28
N LYS A 155 25.11 -8.38 -10.59
CA LYS A 155 24.01 -9.32 -10.87
C LYS A 155 22.64 -8.63 -10.80
N TRP A 156 22.48 -7.58 -9.98
CA TRP A 156 21.26 -6.77 -9.93
C TRP A 156 20.93 -6.04 -11.24
N ASN A 157 21.89 -5.91 -12.15
CA ASN A 157 21.67 -5.32 -13.48
C ASN A 157 20.86 -6.24 -14.41
N LYS A 158 20.71 -7.52 -14.06
CA LYS A 158 19.95 -8.50 -14.84
C LYS A 158 18.45 -8.50 -14.53
N VAL A 159 18.04 -7.84 -13.45
CA VAL A 159 16.66 -7.79 -12.96
C VAL A 159 16.09 -6.39 -13.07
N SER A 160 14.85 -6.30 -13.56
CA SER A 160 14.07 -5.07 -13.58
C SER A 160 13.61 -4.71 -12.18
N GLU A 161 13.55 -3.41 -11.95
CA GLU A 161 13.01 -2.83 -10.73
C GLU A 161 11.48 -2.79 -10.78
N THR A 162 10.86 -3.09 -9.64
CA THR A 162 9.43 -2.94 -9.41
C THR A 162 9.23 -1.78 -8.46
N ILE A 163 8.36 -0.84 -8.82
CA ILE A 163 8.08 0.35 -8.02
C ILE A 163 6.78 0.11 -7.24
N PHE A 164 6.90 0.23 -5.93
CA PHE A 164 5.81 0.14 -4.96
C PHE A 164 5.53 1.54 -4.41
N PRO A 165 4.49 2.23 -4.88
CA PRO A 165 4.10 3.50 -4.30
C PRO A 165 3.68 3.27 -2.85
N THR A 166 4.07 4.19 -1.97
CA THR A 166 3.58 4.16 -0.60
C THR A 166 2.30 4.98 -0.47
N VAL A 167 1.55 4.62 0.55
CA VAL A 167 0.36 5.26 1.08
C VAL A 167 0.62 5.55 2.55
N TYR A 168 -0.13 6.47 3.14
CA TYR A 168 0.04 6.97 4.51
C TYR A 168 1.33 7.80 4.71
N VAL A 169 1.24 8.84 5.56
CA VAL A 169 2.32 9.74 6.01
C VAL A 169 3.24 10.28 4.90
N HIS A 170 3.17 11.58 4.64
CA HIS A 170 3.93 12.29 3.58
C HIS A 170 3.72 11.71 2.16
N GLU A 171 2.95 12.43 1.34
CA GLU A 171 2.58 11.98 -0.01
C GLU A 171 3.77 11.77 -0.97
N ASN A 172 3.60 10.84 -1.92
CA ASN A 172 4.47 10.61 -3.09
C ASN A 172 5.83 9.96 -2.83
N ARG A 173 5.96 9.13 -1.78
CA ARG A 173 7.12 8.25 -1.61
C ARG A 173 6.91 6.92 -2.34
N GLU A 174 8.01 6.24 -2.63
CA GLU A 174 8.00 4.95 -3.31
C GLU A 174 9.16 4.08 -2.83
N VAL A 175 8.91 2.76 -2.79
CA VAL A 175 9.93 1.74 -2.59
C VAL A 175 10.21 1.07 -3.93
N LYS A 176 11.46 1.14 -4.37
CA LYS A 176 11.98 0.44 -5.52
C LYS A 176 12.57 -0.89 -5.08
N ALA A 177 12.04 -1.99 -5.59
CA ALA A 177 12.47 -3.33 -5.19
C ALA A 177 12.93 -4.15 -6.39
N LYS A 178 14.02 -4.90 -6.17
CA LYS A 178 14.45 -6.02 -7.01
C LYS A 178 14.60 -7.26 -6.15
N SER A 179 14.43 -8.44 -6.74
CA SER A 179 14.70 -9.70 -6.04
C SER A 179 15.46 -10.69 -6.91
N LEU A 180 16.36 -11.43 -6.28
CA LEU A 180 17.09 -12.55 -6.85
C LEU A 180 17.02 -13.74 -5.87
N ASN A 181 17.25 -14.95 -6.36
CA ASN A 181 17.43 -16.14 -5.52
C ASN A 181 18.55 -17.02 -6.09
N ASP A 182 19.25 -17.79 -5.27
CA ASP A 182 20.24 -18.78 -5.77
C ASP A 182 19.77 -20.24 -5.63
N GLY A 183 18.54 -20.42 -5.13
CA GLY A 183 17.93 -21.72 -4.82
C GLY A 183 18.12 -22.16 -3.36
N GLU A 184 18.96 -21.46 -2.58
CA GLU A 184 19.10 -21.65 -1.14
C GLU A 184 18.68 -20.38 -0.38
N ARG A 185 19.07 -19.21 -0.87
CA ARG A 185 18.73 -17.88 -0.34
C ARG A 185 17.89 -17.06 -1.30
N ILE A 186 17.08 -16.20 -0.72
CA ILE A 186 16.44 -15.06 -1.40
C ILE A 186 17.16 -13.78 -1.04
N TYR A 187 17.18 -12.84 -1.99
CA TYR A 187 17.83 -11.56 -1.90
C TYR A 187 16.84 -10.47 -2.33
N PHE A 188 16.88 -9.34 -1.63
CA PHE A 188 16.14 -8.13 -1.97
C PHE A 188 17.12 -6.96 -2.05
N LEU A 189 16.97 -6.14 -3.09
CA LEU A 189 17.61 -4.83 -3.19
C LEU A 189 16.50 -3.79 -3.15
N LEU A 190 16.49 -2.99 -2.09
CA LEU A 190 15.47 -1.98 -1.83
C LEU A 190 16.09 -0.60 -1.90
N ARG A 191 15.35 0.34 -2.51
CA ARG A 191 15.76 1.74 -2.58
C ARG A 191 14.57 2.65 -2.37
N TRP A 192 14.80 3.75 -1.67
CA TRP A 192 13.84 4.83 -1.53
C TRP A 192 14.59 6.16 -1.45
N TYR A 193 13.91 7.21 -1.87
CA TYR A 193 14.41 8.57 -1.72
C TYR A 193 14.32 8.99 -0.26
N ASP A 194 15.39 9.59 0.25
CA ASP A 194 15.41 10.24 1.56
C ASP A 194 16.28 11.50 1.49
N ASP A 195 15.79 12.60 2.06
CA ASP A 195 16.46 13.90 1.99
C ASP A 195 17.74 13.94 2.82
N ASP A 196 17.84 13.08 3.82
CA ASP A 196 19.05 12.83 4.59
C ASP A 196 19.17 11.33 4.96
N ALA A 197 20.02 10.99 5.91
CA ALA A 197 20.34 9.58 6.21
C ALA A 197 19.88 9.14 7.61
N ASN A 198 19.68 10.09 8.52
CA ASN A 198 19.35 9.82 9.92
C ASN A 198 20.05 8.59 10.56
N ASP A 199 21.35 8.40 10.28
CA ASP A 199 22.13 7.20 10.66
C ASP A 199 22.98 7.41 11.93
N ASN A 200 22.69 8.48 12.67
CA ASN A 200 23.53 9.01 13.75
C ASN A 200 23.22 8.43 15.15
N GLY A 201 22.34 7.43 15.21
CA GLY A 201 22.01 6.68 16.42
C GLY A 201 21.11 7.36 17.43
N THR A 202 20.22 8.21 16.96
CA THR A 202 19.01 8.62 17.68
C THR A 202 17.94 7.51 17.61
N THR A 203 16.79 7.75 18.24
CA THR A 203 15.59 6.92 18.09
C THR A 203 14.80 7.23 16.82
N GLU A 204 15.19 8.27 16.09
CA GLU A 204 14.55 8.80 14.88
C GLU A 204 15.51 8.53 13.71
N THR A 205 15.58 7.26 13.33
CA THR A 205 16.50 6.73 12.30
C THR A 205 15.72 6.29 11.09
N ASP A 206 16.35 6.31 9.93
CA ASP A 206 15.73 5.79 8.71
C ASP A 206 15.61 4.27 8.78
N ARG A 207 14.49 3.77 8.26
CA ARG A 207 14.13 2.35 8.34
C ARG A 207 13.42 1.91 7.09
N ILE A 208 13.56 0.63 6.81
CA ILE A 208 12.72 -0.07 5.84
C ILE A 208 12.34 -1.43 6.39
N ALA A 209 11.08 -1.81 6.21
CA ALA A 209 10.61 -3.14 6.54
C ALA A 209 9.97 -3.82 5.32
N LEU A 210 10.11 -5.14 5.22
CA LEU A 210 9.38 -5.99 4.29
C LEU A 210 8.48 -6.91 5.07
N GLY A 211 7.18 -6.90 4.76
CA GLY A 211 6.19 -7.80 5.34
C GLY A 211 5.82 -8.93 4.38
N PHE A 212 5.63 -10.13 4.93
CA PHE A 212 5.10 -11.30 4.21
C PHE A 212 3.87 -11.86 4.92
N ASP A 213 2.75 -11.98 4.20
CA ASP A 213 1.54 -12.61 4.75
C ASP A 213 1.77 -14.11 4.98
N ILE A 214 1.68 -14.56 6.22
CA ILE A 214 1.72 -15.98 6.59
C ILE A 214 0.31 -16.59 6.55
N SER A 215 -0.68 -15.84 7.00
CA SER A 215 -2.05 -16.30 7.24
C SER A 215 -2.93 -16.44 6.00
N GLY A 216 -2.67 -15.66 4.96
CA GLY A 216 -3.54 -15.51 3.80
C GLY A 216 -4.61 -14.40 3.93
N ASP A 217 -4.88 -13.95 5.16
CA ASP A 217 -6.01 -13.06 5.52
C ASP A 217 -5.54 -11.69 6.05
N SER A 218 -4.32 -11.25 5.72
CA SER A 218 -3.86 -9.90 6.05
C SER A 218 -4.41 -8.85 5.07
N ASP A 219 -5.17 -7.89 5.60
CA ASP A 219 -5.79 -6.81 4.81
C ASP A 219 -4.79 -5.69 4.44
N ILE A 220 -3.71 -5.48 5.24
CA ILE A 220 -2.68 -4.46 4.98
C ILE A 220 -1.30 -5.06 5.23
N ALA A 221 -0.34 -4.71 4.35
CA ALA A 221 1.05 -5.15 4.37
C ALA A 221 1.70 -5.06 5.75
N MET A 222 1.57 -3.89 6.36
CA MET A 222 2.38 -3.43 7.48
C MET A 222 1.64 -2.36 8.29
N GLY A 223 0.32 -2.53 8.50
CA GLY A 223 -0.51 -1.52 9.13
C GLY A 223 -0.01 -1.14 10.54
N ALA A 224 0.08 0.16 10.80
CA ALA A 224 0.59 0.74 12.04
C ALA A 224 0.03 0.09 13.31
N ALA A 225 0.81 -0.76 13.96
CA ALA A 225 0.58 -1.13 15.35
C ALA A 225 1.19 -0.04 16.25
N GLY A 226 0.36 0.68 17.00
CA GLY A 226 0.81 1.45 18.15
C GLY A 226 1.21 2.92 17.91
N VAL A 227 0.46 3.67 17.09
CA VAL A 227 0.50 5.14 17.21
C VAL A 227 -0.11 5.51 18.58
N PRO A 228 0.61 6.19 19.50
CA PRO A 228 0.10 6.50 20.84
C PRO A 228 -1.12 7.42 20.85
N HIS A 229 -1.42 8.03 19.70
CA HIS A 229 -2.43 9.05 19.48
C HIS A 229 -3.39 8.71 18.34
N ILE A 230 -3.42 7.47 17.84
CA ILE A 230 -4.49 7.02 16.95
C ILE A 230 -4.96 5.68 17.49
N LYS A 231 -6.09 5.68 18.18
CA LYS A 231 -6.83 4.44 18.45
C LYS A 231 -7.44 3.99 17.13
N ILE A 232 -6.68 3.25 16.34
CA ILE A 232 -7.19 2.46 15.23
C ILE A 232 -8.07 1.36 15.85
N PRO A 233 -9.42 1.41 15.78
CA PRO A 233 -10.21 0.20 16.01
C PRO A 233 -9.74 -0.87 15.01
N GLN A 234 -9.25 -1.98 15.58
CA GLN A 234 -8.74 -3.19 14.95
C GLN A 234 -9.38 -3.55 13.59
N ARG A 235 -8.88 -2.94 12.52
CA ARG A 235 -8.59 -3.60 11.24
C ARG A 235 -7.13 -3.48 10.88
N THR A 236 -6.27 -3.39 11.90
CA THR A 236 -4.85 -3.63 11.78
C THR A 236 -4.66 -5.12 11.58
N ILE A 237 -4.39 -5.52 10.33
CA ILE A 237 -4.35 -6.92 9.90
C ILE A 237 -5.79 -7.50 9.99
N GLY A 238 -6.17 -8.47 9.15
CA GLY A 238 -7.37 -9.25 9.47
C GLY A 238 -7.13 -10.06 10.75
N ASP A 239 -7.75 -11.22 10.88
CA ASP A 239 -7.23 -12.28 11.78
C ASP A 239 -5.85 -12.82 11.32
N GLY A 240 -5.19 -12.10 10.41
CA GLY A 240 -3.99 -12.50 9.72
C GLY A 240 -2.70 -12.25 10.51
N VAL A 241 -1.63 -12.78 9.96
CA VAL A 241 -0.29 -12.84 10.55
C VAL A 241 0.72 -12.45 9.49
N VAL A 242 1.66 -11.57 9.86
CA VAL A 242 2.72 -11.06 8.99
C VAL A 242 4.08 -11.31 9.62
N ASP A 243 4.99 -11.84 8.80
CA ASP A 243 6.42 -11.95 9.07
C ASP A 243 7.13 -10.69 8.56
N ILE A 244 7.98 -10.06 9.37
CA ILE A 244 8.51 -8.72 9.09
C ILE A 244 10.03 -8.73 9.19
N TRP A 245 10.71 -8.37 8.11
CA TRP A 245 12.15 -8.10 8.15
C TRP A 245 12.36 -6.61 8.23
N HIS A 246 12.86 -6.13 9.35
CA HIS A 246 12.96 -4.71 9.68
C HIS A 246 14.41 -4.26 9.76
N TRP A 247 14.86 -3.51 8.77
CA TRP A 247 16.19 -2.91 8.76
C TRP A 247 16.15 -1.48 9.32
N LYS A 248 17.16 -1.13 10.11
CA LYS A 248 17.38 0.19 10.72
C LYS A 248 18.76 0.71 10.34
N ALA A 249 18.84 1.95 9.84
CA ALA A 249 20.11 2.61 9.52
C ALA A 249 21.06 2.64 10.73
N PHE A 250 20.48 2.88 11.90
CA PHE A 250 21.09 2.65 13.19
C PHE A 250 20.03 2.18 14.18
N ASP A 251 20.42 1.28 15.07
CA ASP A 251 19.62 0.91 16.23
C ASP A 251 20.30 1.30 17.54
N SER A 252 19.59 2.13 18.31
CA SER A 252 20.04 2.63 19.61
C SER A 252 20.07 1.55 20.69
N HIS A 253 19.29 0.48 20.56
CA HIS A 253 19.26 -0.60 21.56
C HIS A 253 20.52 -1.47 21.47
N THR A 254 20.96 -1.75 20.24
CA THR A 254 22.20 -2.48 19.96
C THR A 254 23.44 -1.58 19.81
N GLU A 255 23.26 -0.26 19.80
CA GLU A 255 24.30 0.76 19.56
C GLU A 255 25.08 0.50 18.25
N SER A 256 24.41 -0.03 17.22
CA SER A 256 25.04 -0.48 15.98
C SER A 256 24.34 0.10 14.74
N PRO A 257 25.11 0.51 13.69
CA PRO A 257 24.55 0.81 12.39
C PRO A 257 24.16 -0.48 11.65
N ASN A 258 23.27 -0.35 10.66
CA ASN A 258 22.85 -1.42 9.73
C ASN A 258 22.32 -2.68 10.44
N VAL A 259 21.37 -2.49 11.35
CA VAL A 259 20.77 -3.60 12.10
C VAL A 259 19.54 -4.10 11.37
N ILE A 260 19.31 -5.41 11.41
CA ILE A 260 18.10 -6.01 10.85
C ILE A 260 17.53 -7.04 11.81
N ASP A 261 16.23 -6.93 12.00
CA ASP A 261 15.47 -7.71 12.95
C ASP A 261 14.37 -8.46 12.21
N ASP A 262 13.98 -9.60 12.77
CA ASP A 262 12.94 -10.47 12.25
C ASP A 262 11.75 -10.41 13.21
N GLU A 263 10.89 -9.45 12.92
CA GLU A 263 9.75 -9.06 13.73
C GLU A 263 8.49 -9.80 13.29
N PHE A 264 7.52 -9.87 14.21
CA PHE A 264 6.26 -10.56 13.96
C PHE A 264 5.09 -9.63 14.30
N ALA A 265 4.10 -9.55 13.41
CA ALA A 265 2.86 -8.82 13.64
C ALA A 265 1.61 -9.69 13.47
N GLY A 266 0.67 -9.60 14.42
CA GLY A 266 -0.58 -10.36 14.43
C GLY A 266 -1.63 -9.78 15.40
N PRO A 267 -2.79 -10.44 15.57
CA PRO A 267 -3.91 -9.89 16.32
C PRO A 267 -3.57 -9.62 17.79
N PHE A 268 -3.91 -8.42 18.28
CA PHE A 268 -3.55 -7.93 19.62
C PHE A 268 -3.99 -8.86 20.77
N GLU A 269 -5.05 -9.65 20.61
CA GLU A 269 -5.47 -10.62 21.63
C GLU A 269 -4.48 -11.78 21.84
N GLN A 270 -3.74 -12.14 20.78
CA GLN A 270 -2.73 -13.20 20.81
C GLN A 270 -1.36 -12.66 21.26
N LEU A 271 -1.13 -11.35 21.14
CA LEU A 271 0.10 -10.66 21.58
C LEU A 271 0.13 -10.33 23.09
N LYS A 272 -0.97 -10.52 23.83
CA LYS A 272 -1.05 -10.14 25.27
C LYS A 272 -0.03 -10.85 26.16
N ASP A 273 0.37 -12.07 25.80
CA ASP A 273 1.33 -12.88 26.56
C ASP A 273 2.66 -13.08 25.81
N HIS A 274 2.78 -12.60 24.58
CA HIS A 274 3.96 -12.74 23.72
C HIS A 274 4.33 -11.33 23.26
N TYR A 275 5.21 -10.69 24.06
CA TYR A 275 5.86 -9.44 23.67
C TYR A 275 6.40 -9.57 22.25
N TYR A 276 6.41 -8.45 21.52
CA TYR A 276 7.24 -8.26 20.34
C TYR A 276 8.50 -9.10 20.50
N ARG A 277 8.79 -9.96 19.52
CA ARG A 277 10.10 -10.60 19.42
C ARG A 277 11.10 -9.50 19.09
N ASP A 278 11.33 -8.66 20.07
CA ASP A 278 12.34 -7.62 20.14
C ASP A 278 13.59 -8.33 20.66
N ASP A 279 14.71 -8.03 20.04
CA ASP A 279 15.92 -8.86 20.04
C ASP A 279 16.62 -8.84 21.41
N ASP A 280 16.10 -8.02 22.32
CA ASP A 280 16.42 -7.88 23.74
C ASP A 280 16.51 -9.21 24.52
N ASN A 281 15.93 -10.31 24.01
CA ASN A 281 15.92 -11.61 24.69
C ASN A 281 16.59 -12.76 23.94
N ASN A 282 17.24 -12.55 22.79
CA ASN A 282 17.91 -13.60 22.02
C ASN A 282 16.94 -14.75 21.61
N GLN A 283 15.65 -14.43 21.40
CA GLN A 283 14.58 -15.36 20.96
C GLN A 283 13.98 -15.00 19.57
N GLY A 284 14.57 -14.06 18.83
CA GLY A 284 14.45 -14.07 17.37
C GLY A 284 14.88 -15.44 16.85
N GLY A 285 14.22 -15.95 15.80
CA GLY A 285 14.53 -17.29 15.26
C GLY A 285 16.00 -17.47 14.88
N GLU A 286 16.43 -18.70 14.61
CA GLU A 286 17.68 -18.91 13.87
C GLU A 286 17.40 -18.56 12.40
N ASN A 287 17.31 -17.27 12.13
CA ASN A 287 16.67 -16.73 10.93
C ASN A 287 17.65 -16.42 9.79
N ASP A 288 18.96 -16.56 10.01
CA ASP A 288 20.04 -16.36 9.03
C ASP A 288 19.93 -15.03 8.23
N LEU A 289 19.17 -14.08 8.76
CA LEU A 289 18.83 -12.82 8.15
C LEU A 289 20.07 -11.92 8.17
N ILE A 290 20.42 -11.39 7.01
CA ILE A 290 21.55 -10.48 6.86
C ILE A 290 21.11 -9.27 6.06
N ALA A 291 21.63 -8.11 6.42
CA ALA A 291 21.36 -6.89 5.72
C ALA A 291 22.53 -5.91 5.76
N THR A 292 22.51 -4.98 4.83
CA THR A 292 23.41 -3.83 4.80
C THR A 292 22.75 -2.70 4.05
N GLY A 293 22.89 -1.48 4.56
CA GLY A 293 22.42 -0.27 3.91
C GLY A 293 23.57 0.69 3.61
N VAL A 294 23.43 1.40 2.51
CA VAL A 294 24.33 2.49 2.11
C VAL A 294 23.48 3.64 1.59
N TYR A 295 23.79 4.85 2.07
CA TYR A 295 23.14 6.08 1.62
C TYR A 295 24.03 6.82 0.60
N ASP A 296 23.44 7.22 -0.53
CA ASP A 296 24.09 8.11 -1.50
C ASP A 296 23.59 9.55 -1.30
N MET A 297 24.45 10.40 -0.73
CA MET A 297 24.15 11.81 -0.46
C MET A 297 23.87 12.65 -1.71
N ASN A 298 24.35 12.24 -2.89
CA ASN A 298 24.11 12.99 -4.12
C ASN A 298 22.77 12.59 -4.75
N ALA A 299 22.49 11.29 -4.74
CA ALA A 299 21.23 10.76 -5.24
C ALA A 299 20.07 10.98 -4.26
N LYS A 300 20.39 11.22 -2.97
CA LYS A 300 19.44 11.27 -1.87
C LYS A 300 18.60 9.99 -1.82
N GLU A 301 19.31 8.86 -1.85
CA GLU A 301 18.69 7.54 -1.98
C GLU A 301 19.41 6.56 -1.07
N TRP A 302 18.62 5.86 -0.26
CA TRP A 302 19.07 4.68 0.45
C TRP A 302 19.10 3.48 -0.49
N THR A 303 20.12 2.65 -0.33
CA THR A 303 20.17 1.32 -0.94
C THR A 303 20.41 0.28 0.14
N VAL A 304 19.46 -0.62 0.31
CA VAL A 304 19.48 -1.67 1.33
C VAL A 304 19.40 -3.04 0.66
N GLU A 305 20.38 -3.90 0.94
CA GLU A 305 20.37 -5.30 0.53
C GLU A 305 20.00 -6.16 1.72
N ILE A 306 19.00 -7.04 1.56
CA ILE A 306 18.52 -7.96 2.59
C ILE A 306 18.51 -9.38 2.02
N SER A 307 18.97 -10.35 2.81
CA SER A 307 18.95 -11.76 2.41
C SER A 307 18.64 -12.69 3.55
N ARG A 308 17.91 -13.74 3.21
CA ARG A 308 17.60 -14.86 4.11
C ARG A 308 17.67 -16.18 3.36
N LEU A 309 17.79 -17.30 4.08
CA LEU A 309 17.48 -18.61 3.52
C LEU A 309 16.01 -18.65 3.05
N LEU A 310 15.74 -19.40 1.98
CA LEU A 310 14.38 -19.69 1.54
C LEU A 310 13.63 -20.54 2.58
N VAL A 311 14.34 -21.47 3.22
CA VAL A 311 13.83 -22.35 4.26
C VAL A 311 14.77 -22.27 5.45
N THR A 312 14.24 -21.97 6.63
CA THR A 312 15.00 -21.87 7.89
C THR A 312 14.72 -23.05 8.82
N GLY A 313 15.47 -23.09 9.92
CA GLY A 313 15.26 -24.06 10.99
C GLY A 313 14.10 -23.72 11.94
N ASP A 314 13.47 -22.56 11.76
CA ASP A 314 12.44 -22.07 12.67
C ASP A 314 11.18 -22.94 12.63
N THR A 315 10.70 -23.31 13.81
CA THR A 315 9.54 -24.17 13.99
C THR A 315 8.35 -23.39 14.50
N ASP A 316 7.14 -23.88 14.18
CA ASP A 316 5.88 -23.38 14.75
C ASP A 316 5.96 -23.15 16.26
N VAL A 317 5.46 -22.01 16.70
CA VAL A 317 5.24 -21.74 18.11
C VAL A 317 3.95 -22.44 18.55
N PRO A 318 3.99 -23.32 19.57
CA PRO A 318 2.80 -24.01 20.04
C PRO A 318 1.68 -23.05 20.44
N GLY A 319 0.50 -23.20 19.81
CA GLY A 319 -0.67 -22.36 20.07
C GLY A 319 -0.75 -21.10 19.20
N PHE A 320 0.25 -20.82 18.38
CA PHE A 320 0.37 -19.62 17.56
C PHE A 320 0.62 -19.92 16.08
N GLY A 321 1.28 -21.05 15.77
CA GLY A 321 1.52 -21.50 14.39
C GLY A 321 2.87 -21.01 13.84
N MET A 322 2.96 -20.93 12.50
CA MET A 322 4.18 -20.49 11.80
C MET A 322 4.47 -19.04 12.16
N THR A 323 5.67 -18.77 12.68
CA THR A 323 6.12 -17.42 13.04
C THR A 323 7.08 -16.81 12.06
N ASP A 324 7.42 -17.55 11.00
CA ASP A 324 8.47 -17.20 10.08
C ASP A 324 8.09 -17.66 8.67
N LYS A 325 8.29 -16.81 7.67
CA LYS A 325 7.87 -17.09 6.31
C LYS A 325 8.83 -18.06 5.63
N GLN A 326 8.30 -19.24 5.32
CA GLN A 326 8.99 -20.22 4.47
C GLN A 326 8.69 -19.97 2.99
N PHE A 327 9.73 -19.98 2.17
CA PHE A 327 9.68 -19.76 0.73
C PHE A 327 10.06 -21.02 -0.05
N ALA A 328 9.48 -21.13 -1.25
CA ALA A 328 9.79 -22.19 -2.19
C ALA A 328 9.81 -21.62 -3.61
N VAL A 329 10.80 -22.09 -4.39
CA VAL A 329 10.90 -21.78 -5.82
C VAL A 329 9.66 -22.32 -6.55
N GLY A 330 9.10 -21.52 -7.45
CA GLY A 330 7.89 -21.80 -8.21
C GLY A 330 6.59 -21.30 -7.56
N ASN A 331 6.66 -20.69 -6.37
CA ASN A 331 5.49 -20.19 -5.64
C ASN A 331 5.37 -18.66 -5.67
N GLU A 332 4.18 -18.19 -5.28
CA GLU A 332 3.83 -16.78 -5.14
C GLU A 332 3.43 -16.47 -3.69
N TYR A 333 3.79 -15.28 -3.23
CA TYR A 333 3.63 -14.82 -1.85
C TYR A 333 3.18 -13.36 -1.84
N LYS A 334 2.34 -12.96 -0.88
CA LYS A 334 2.08 -11.53 -0.69
C LYS A 334 3.30 -10.87 -0.04
N ILE A 335 3.67 -9.70 -0.54
CA ILE A 335 4.77 -8.87 -0.01
C ILE A 335 4.34 -7.42 0.06
N GLY A 336 4.75 -6.69 1.08
CA GLY A 336 4.63 -5.23 1.09
C GLY A 336 5.74 -4.59 1.91
N PHE A 337 5.79 -3.27 1.89
CA PHE A 337 6.91 -2.51 2.45
C PHE A 337 6.42 -1.41 3.37
N ALA A 338 7.28 -1.02 4.31
CA ALA A 338 7.12 0.18 5.12
C ALA A 338 8.44 0.94 5.17
N ILE A 339 8.40 2.28 5.15
CA ILE A 339 9.58 3.14 5.27
C ILE A 339 9.35 4.23 6.31
N TRP A 340 10.41 4.53 7.07
CA TRP A 340 10.45 5.61 8.05
C TRP A 340 11.54 6.61 7.65
N ASP A 341 11.18 7.88 7.62
CA ASP A 341 12.06 9.05 7.47
C ASP A 341 12.32 9.65 8.87
N GLY A 342 13.51 9.38 9.41
CA GLY A 342 13.90 9.85 10.74
C GLY A 342 13.94 11.38 10.82
N GLY A 343 14.24 12.06 9.71
CA GLY A 343 14.28 13.51 9.60
C GLY A 343 12.91 14.17 9.78
N GLN A 344 11.84 13.44 9.47
CA GLN A 344 10.45 13.84 9.76
C GLN A 344 9.96 13.39 11.14
N GLY A 345 10.79 12.70 11.92
CA GLY A 345 10.43 12.16 13.24
C GLY A 345 9.57 10.89 13.17
N GLU A 346 9.53 10.21 12.02
CA GLU A 346 8.76 8.99 11.83
C GLU A 346 9.30 7.86 12.71
N THR A 347 8.47 7.35 13.62
CA THR A 347 8.82 6.23 14.50
C THR A 347 7.59 5.37 14.78
N ALA A 348 7.82 4.10 15.17
CA ALA A 348 6.76 3.16 15.51
C ALA A 348 5.67 3.12 14.42
N GLY A 349 4.41 3.42 14.75
CA GLY A 349 3.29 3.42 13.81
C GLY A 349 3.25 4.59 12.81
N GLU A 350 4.12 5.59 12.95
CA GLU A 350 4.18 6.74 12.03
C GLU A 350 5.17 6.43 10.91
N HIS A 351 4.65 5.97 9.76
CA HIS A 351 5.44 5.59 8.59
C HIS A 351 4.58 5.49 7.33
N ALA A 352 5.24 5.51 6.17
CA ALA A 352 4.63 5.17 4.89
C ALA A 352 4.63 3.65 4.68
N VAL A 353 3.54 3.12 4.12
CA VAL A 353 3.42 1.68 3.78
C VAL A 353 3.00 1.49 2.34
N THR A 354 3.29 0.36 1.72
CA THR A 354 2.76 0.01 0.40
C THR A 354 1.50 -0.85 0.55
N ASP A 355 0.71 -0.92 -0.52
CA ASP A 355 -0.23 -2.03 -0.67
C ASP A 355 0.50 -3.38 -0.78
N TRP A 356 -0.25 -4.47 -0.61
CA TRP A 356 0.24 -5.80 -0.94
C TRP A 356 0.56 -5.91 -2.44
N GLY A 357 1.79 -6.30 -2.74
CA GLY A 357 2.18 -6.90 -4.00
C GLY A 357 2.26 -8.42 -3.94
N VAL A 358 2.76 -9.00 -5.02
CA VAL A 358 3.08 -10.42 -5.14
C VAL A 358 4.57 -10.56 -5.39
N LEU A 359 5.22 -11.33 -4.53
CA LEU A 359 6.53 -11.90 -4.74
C LEU A 359 6.37 -13.25 -5.44
N LYS A 360 6.91 -13.39 -6.65
CA LYS A 360 7.01 -14.65 -7.39
C LYS A 360 8.46 -15.12 -7.40
N ILE A 361 8.72 -16.35 -6.96
CA ILE A 361 10.08 -16.90 -6.93
C ILE A 361 10.23 -17.88 -8.10
N ASP A 362 11.07 -17.53 -9.08
CA ASP A 362 11.29 -18.31 -10.31
C ASP A 362 12.46 -19.30 -10.22
#